data_AF-A0A0T6ACW5-F1
#
_entry.id   AF-A0A0T6ACW5-F1
#
_cell.length_a   1.000
_cell.length_b   1.000
_cell.length_c   1.000
_cell.angle_alpha   90.00
_cell.angle_beta   90.00
_cell.angle_gamma   90.00
#
_symmetry.space_group_name_H-M   'P 1'
#
loop_
_entity.id
_entity.type
_entity.pdbx_description
1 polymer ?
#
loop_
_entity_poly.entity_id
_entity_poly.type
_entity_poly.pdbx_seq_one_letter_code
_entity_poly.pdbx_strand_id
1 'polypeptide(L)'
;MITFEYRFDVLPGKAKDYRKYLARAGKDIWLKFSGVRAVRTYQSMLGGASPQRVVQVDLDSLAALEKILVNQAFKKAKETFHGLVTNVSDSLLVKVSEKKR
;
A
#
# COMPACT_ATOMS: atom_id res chain seq x y z
N MET A 1 -13.12 5.65 -9.72
CA MET A 1 -12.30 4.64 -9.02
C MET A 1 -10.86 4.80 -9.47
N ILE A 2 -9.97 4.97 -8.50
CA ILE A 2 -8.52 5.06 -8.71
C ILE A 2 -7.87 3.90 -7.97
N THR A 3 -6.71 3.46 -8.41
CA THR A 3 -5.89 2.51 -7.66
C THR A 3 -4.64 3.21 -7.19
N PHE A 4 -4.49 3.37 -5.88
CA PHE A 4 -3.24 3.83 -5.28
C PHE A 4 -2.33 2.63 -5.08
N GLU A 5 -1.14 2.69 -5.66
CA GLU A 5 -0.16 1.62 -5.59
C GLU A 5 1.03 2.04 -4.74
N TYR A 6 1.42 1.17 -3.81
CA TYR A 6 2.60 1.28 -2.98
C TYR A 6 3.54 0.14 -3.29
N ARG A 7 4.78 0.44 -3.66
CA ARG A 7 5.82 -0.56 -3.93
C ARG A 7 6.97 -0.35 -2.97
N PHE A 8 7.51 -1.44 -2.44
CA PHE A 8 8.56 -1.37 -1.44
C PHE A 8 9.28 -2.71 -1.26
N ASP A 9 10.44 -2.64 -0.63
CA ASP A 9 11.20 -3.78 -0.13
C ASP A 9 11.17 -3.81 1.39
N VAL A 10 11.12 -5.00 1.99
CA VAL A 10 11.31 -5.12 3.44
C VAL A 10 12.80 -5.00 3.73
N LEU A 11 13.18 -4.16 4.70
CA LEU A 11 14.58 -4.00 5.08
C LEU A 11 15.20 -5.36 5.46
N PRO A 12 16.44 -5.66 5.03
CA PRO A 12 17.16 -6.84 5.48
C PRO A 12 17.18 -6.93 7.01
N GLY A 13 16.89 -8.11 7.57
CA GLY A 13 16.78 -8.33 9.01
C GLY A 13 15.45 -7.90 9.66
N LYS A 14 14.60 -7.10 9.00
CA LYS A 14 13.31 -6.62 9.54
C LYS A 14 12.10 -7.49 9.20
N ALA A 15 12.29 -8.62 8.50
CA ALA A 15 11.19 -9.49 8.08
C ALA A 15 10.26 -9.96 9.21
N LYS A 16 10.81 -10.28 10.39
CA LYS A 16 10.01 -10.70 11.56
C LYS A 16 9.17 -9.54 12.11
N ASP A 17 9.75 -8.35 12.20
CA ASP A 17 9.06 -7.16 12.71
C ASP A 17 8.00 -6.66 11.73
N TYR A 18 8.29 -6.74 10.42
CA TYR A 18 7.32 -6.48 9.37
C TYR A 18 6.11 -7.42 9.46
N ARG A 19 6.32 -8.73 9.67
CA ARG A 19 5.20 -9.68 9.90
C ARG A 19 4.38 -9.34 11.14
N LYS A 20 5.04 -8.92 12.24
CA LYS A 20 4.34 -8.46 13.46
C LYS A 20 3.53 -7.18 13.20
N TYR A 21 4.07 -6.25 12.42
CA TYR A 21 3.38 -5.04 12.00
C TYR A 21 2.10 -5.37 11.22
N LEU A 22 2.19 -6.26 10.23
CA LEU A 22 1.04 -6.70 9.43
C LEU A 22 -0.04 -7.42 10.27
N ALA A 23 0.35 -8.13 11.32
CA ALA A 23 -0.60 -8.78 12.23
C ALA A 23 -1.27 -7.81 13.23
N ARG A 24 -0.78 -6.57 13.34
CA ARG A 24 -1.21 -5.58 14.33
C ARG A 24 -1.59 -4.25 13.68
N ALA A 25 -0.66 -3.28 13.70
CA ALA A 25 -0.91 -1.91 13.28
C ALA A 25 -1.26 -1.81 11.79
N GLY A 26 -0.62 -2.62 10.94
CA GLY A 26 -0.89 -2.70 9.51
C GLY A 26 -2.10 -3.57 9.15
N LYS A 27 -2.65 -4.33 10.09
CA LYS A 27 -3.77 -5.25 9.82
C LYS A 27 -4.99 -4.45 9.36
N ASP A 28 -5.40 -4.72 8.11
CA ASP A 28 -6.57 -4.15 7.46
C ASP A 28 -6.64 -2.63 7.56
N ILE A 29 -5.48 -1.94 7.69
CA ILE A 29 -5.46 -0.53 8.04
C ILE A 29 -6.20 0.34 7.02
N TRP A 30 -6.02 0.03 5.74
CA TRP A 30 -6.72 0.70 4.64
C TRP A 30 -8.22 0.43 4.66
N LEU A 31 -8.64 -0.80 4.95
CA LEU A 31 -10.06 -1.20 4.96
C LEU A 31 -10.88 -0.53 6.07
N LYS A 32 -10.24 0.14 7.04
CA LYS A 32 -10.92 0.90 8.10
C LYS A 32 -11.48 2.24 7.61
N PHE A 33 -11.10 2.70 6.42
CA PHE A 33 -11.46 4.02 5.92
C PHE A 33 -12.60 3.95 4.90
N SER A 34 -13.59 4.83 5.07
CA SER A 34 -14.66 4.99 4.09
C SER A 34 -14.08 5.47 2.76
N GLY A 35 -14.53 4.85 1.67
CA GLY A 35 -14.02 5.12 0.32
C GLY A 35 -12.91 4.17 -0.15
N VAL A 36 -12.40 3.27 0.71
CA VAL A 36 -11.60 2.11 0.27
C VAL A 36 -12.53 0.99 -0.15
N ARG A 37 -12.34 0.50 -1.39
CA ARG A 37 -13.15 -0.58 -1.98
C ARG A 37 -12.48 -1.94 -1.90
N ALA A 38 -11.16 -1.97 -2.09
CA ALA A 38 -10.40 -3.20 -2.05
C ALA A 38 -8.93 -2.90 -1.70
N VAL A 39 -8.27 -3.88 -1.10
CA VAL A 39 -6.83 -3.86 -0.84
C VAL A 39 -6.26 -5.18 -1.34
N ARG A 40 -5.20 -5.11 -2.14
CA ARG A 40 -4.51 -6.28 -2.68
C ARG A 40 -3.03 -6.17 -2.35
N THR A 41 -2.45 -7.24 -1.83
CA THR A 41 -1.02 -7.30 -1.51
C THR A 41 -0.39 -8.41 -2.34
N TYR A 42 0.67 -8.05 -3.06
CA TYR A 42 1.41 -8.95 -3.93
C TYR A 42 2.83 -9.12 -3.39
N GLN A 43 3.39 -10.29 -3.66
CA GLN A 43 4.79 -10.61 -3.43
C GLN A 43 5.43 -10.99 -4.76
N SER A 44 6.62 -10.47 -5.04
CA SER A 44 7.40 -10.92 -6.18
C SER A 44 7.69 -12.42 -6.04
N MET A 45 7.27 -13.21 -7.04
CA MET A 45 7.47 -14.66 -7.04
C MET A 45 8.86 -15.07 -7.56
N LEU A 46 9.48 -14.22 -8.39
CA LEU A 46 10.69 -14.58 -9.15
C LEU A 46 11.96 -13.88 -8.65
N GLY A 47 11.91 -13.16 -7.53
CA GLY A 47 13.10 -12.63 -6.86
C GLY A 47 13.96 -11.62 -7.65
N GLY A 48 13.50 -11.13 -8.81
CA GLY A 48 14.22 -10.18 -9.66
C GLY A 48 14.27 -8.74 -9.12
N ALA A 49 14.83 -7.81 -9.93
CA ALA A 49 15.07 -6.39 -9.65
C ALA A 49 13.79 -5.52 -9.50
N SER A 50 12.75 -6.07 -8.89
CA SER A 50 11.45 -5.45 -8.67
C SER A 50 11.22 -5.34 -7.17
N PRO A 51 10.49 -4.31 -6.72
CA PRO A 51 10.10 -4.23 -5.32
C PRO A 51 9.43 -5.55 -4.91
N GLN A 52 9.93 -6.14 -3.84
CA GLN A 52 9.54 -7.46 -3.36
C GLN A 52 8.05 -7.50 -2.98
N ARG A 53 7.47 -6.34 -2.69
CA ARG A 53 6.08 -6.18 -2.28
C ARG A 53 5.41 -5.05 -3.04
N VAL A 54 4.14 -5.28 -3.38
CA VAL A 54 3.24 -4.25 -3.90
C VAL A 54 1.94 -4.31 -3.10
N VAL A 55 1.45 -3.16 -2.67
CA VAL A 55 0.13 -2.98 -2.07
C VAL A 55 -0.68 -2.07 -2.97
N GLN A 56 -1.80 -2.55 -3.46
CA GLN A 56 -2.75 -1.77 -4.23
C GLN A 56 -4.01 -1.51 -3.40
N VAL A 57 -4.47 -0.27 -3.41
CA VAL A 57 -5.65 0.19 -2.69
C VAL A 57 -6.59 0.84 -3.69
N ASP A 58 -7.73 0.20 -3.94
CA ASP A 58 -8.77 0.78 -4.77
C ASP A 58 -9.61 1.74 -3.95
N LEU A 59 -9.74 2.95 -4.46
CA LEU A 59 -10.41 4.06 -3.81
C LEU A 59 -11.48 4.66 -4.71
N ASP A 60 -12.52 5.21 -4.10
CA ASP A 60 -13.58 5.90 -4.82
C ASP A 60 -13.06 7.14 -5.55
N SER A 61 -12.21 7.92 -4.88
CA SER A 61 -11.71 9.22 -5.35
C SER A 61 -10.37 9.61 -4.73
N LEU A 62 -9.71 10.62 -5.31
CA LEU A 62 -8.49 11.21 -4.75
C LEU A 62 -8.75 11.89 -3.40
N ALA A 63 -9.94 12.48 -3.20
CA ALA A 63 -10.32 13.08 -1.93
C ALA A 63 -10.42 12.04 -0.80
N ALA A 64 -10.82 10.80 -1.11
CA ALA A 64 -10.79 9.71 -0.13
C ALA A 64 -9.35 9.38 0.27
N LEU A 65 -8.42 9.32 -0.70
CA LEU A 65 -7.00 9.11 -0.42
C LEU A 65 -6.43 10.21 0.49
N GLU A 66 -6.69 11.47 0.17
CA GLU A 66 -6.18 12.61 0.95
C GLU A 66 -6.64 12.54 2.41
N LYS A 67 -7.92 12.26 2.65
CA LYS A 67 -8.48 12.07 4.00
C LYS A 67 -7.78 10.96 4.80
N ILE A 68 -7.41 9.87 4.13
CA ILE A 68 -6.65 8.77 4.75
C ILE A 68 -5.24 9.23 5.12
N LEU A 69 -4.54 9.89 4.19
CA LEU A 69 -3.16 10.33 4.39
C LEU A 69 -3.01 11.38 5.51
N VAL A 70 -4.04 12.20 5.74
CA VAL A 70 -4.02 13.19 6.85
C VAL A 70 -4.46 12.61 8.19
N ASN A 71 -5.06 11.42 8.22
CA ASN A 71 -5.55 10.78 9.45
C ASN A 71 -4.39 10.43 10.40
N GLN A 72 -4.50 10.79 11.68
CA GLN A 72 -3.43 10.59 12.66
C GLN A 72 -3.10 9.10 12.92
N ALA A 73 -4.11 8.23 12.98
CA ALA A 73 -3.87 6.81 13.18
C ALA A 73 -3.14 6.19 11.96
N PHE A 74 -3.51 6.63 10.76
CA PHE A 74 -2.83 6.23 9.53
C PHE A 74 -1.38 6.74 9.50
N LYS A 75 -1.13 8.01 9.85
CA LYS A 75 0.23 8.58 9.93
C LYS A 75 1.14 7.79 10.85
N LYS A 76 0.70 7.48 12.07
CA LYS A 76 1.48 6.67 13.04
C LYS A 76 1.82 5.29 12.51
N ALA A 77 0.86 4.64 11.85
CA ALA A 77 1.08 3.32 11.26
C ALA A 77 1.99 3.39 10.02
N LYS A 78 1.91 4.48 9.23
CA LYS A 78 2.80 4.76 8.11
C LYS A 78 4.22 4.99 8.59
N GLU A 79 4.44 5.79 9.63
CA GLU A 79 5.76 6.01 10.23
C GLU A 79 6.41 4.70 10.69
N THR A 80 5.65 3.88 11.44
CA THR A 80 6.11 2.54 11.85
C THR A 80 6.47 1.68 10.64
N PHE A 81 5.65 1.70 9.59
CA PHE A 81 5.88 0.96 8.36
C PHE A 81 7.18 1.40 7.66
N HIS A 82 7.41 2.71 7.50
CA HIS A 82 8.62 3.24 6.85
C HIS A 82 9.91 2.93 7.62
N GLY A 83 9.84 2.66 8.92
CA GLY A 83 10.98 2.13 9.68
C GLY A 83 11.33 0.66 9.39
N LEU A 84 10.49 -0.06 8.64
CA LEU A 84 10.62 -1.50 8.35
C LEU A 84 10.89 -1.81 6.88
N VAL A 85 10.76 -0.80 6.00
CA VAL A 85 10.84 -0.98 4.55
C VAL A 85 11.82 0.01 3.92
N THR A 86 12.22 -0.26 2.68
CA THR A 86 13.08 0.60 1.85
C THR A 86 12.59 0.59 0.40
N ASN A 87 13.23 1.38 -0.47
CA ASN A 87 12.90 1.51 -1.89
C ASN A 87 11.42 1.77 -2.12
N VAL A 88 10.85 2.63 -1.27
CA VAL A 88 9.42 2.92 -1.29
C VAL A 88 9.12 3.87 -2.44
N SER A 89 8.17 3.48 -3.28
CA SER A 89 7.61 4.33 -4.34
C SER A 89 6.09 4.19 -4.37
N ASP A 90 5.41 5.26 -4.72
CA ASP A 90 3.96 5.26 -4.91
C ASP A 90 3.53 5.75 -6.28
N SER A 91 2.35 5.34 -6.70
CA SER A 91 1.79 5.68 -8.00
C SER A 91 0.27 5.67 -7.97
N LEU A 92 -0.34 6.58 -8.72
CA LEU A 92 -1.77 6.59 -8.98
C LEU A 92 -2.02 5.92 -10.33
N LEU A 93 -2.68 4.77 -10.30
CA LEU A 93 -3.05 4.04 -11.49
C LEU A 93 -4.49 4.42 -11.87
N VAL A 94 -4.65 4.79 -13.14
CA VAL A 94 -5.95 5.02 -13.77
C VAL A 94 -6.25 3.87 -14.72
N LYS A 95 -7.49 3.40 -14.69
CA LYS A 95 -7.94 2.37 -15.63
C LYS A 95 -8.02 2.99 -17.02
N VAL A 96 -7.15 2.58 -17.93
CA VAL A 96 -7.28 2.91 -19.35
C VAL A 96 -8.39 2.02 -19.89
N SER A 97 -9.50 2.60 -20.35
CA SER A 97 -10.46 1.84 -21.16
C SER A 97 -9.86 1.63 -22.54
N GLU A 98 -9.84 0.39 -23.01
CA GLU A 98 -9.62 0.14 -24.43
C GLU A 98 -10.76 0.84 -25.18
N LYS A 99 -10.45 1.92 -25.90
CA LYS A 99 -11.37 2.40 -26.94
C LYS A 99 -11.51 1.24 -27.91
N LYS A 100 -12.70 0.61 -27.94
CA LYS A 100 -13.09 -0.29 -29.02
C LYS A 100 -12.84 0.48 -30.32
N ARG A 101 -11.86 0.02 -31.09
CA ARG A 101 -11.66 0.43 -32.48
C ARG A 101 -12.71 -0.27 -33.33
#